data_AF-A0A7S0A9L9-F1
#
_entry.id   AF-A0A7S0A9L9-F1
#
_cell.length_a   1.000
_cell.length_b   1.000
_cell.length_c   1.000
_cell.angle_alpha   90.00
_cell.angle_beta   90.00
_cell.angle_gamma   90.00
#
_symmetry.space_group_name_H-M   'P 1'
#
loop_
_entity.id
_entity.type
_entity.pdbx_description
1 polymer ?
#
loop_
_entity_poly.entity_id
_entity_poly.type
_entity_poly.pdbx_seq_one_letter_code
_entity_poly.pdbx_strand_id
1 'polypeptide(L)'
;VTGQPVWFCNLHNHSRYLRDRRPCTVPEVGMTDVYHGDLGRISPEDVKHVNEVCEKNTVSLMMKEGDVVLLDNYRVLHGRKTFKGERNHAVTWFESCGEPLERERRGERPDDFMNNLINKTLV
;
A
#
# COMPACT_ATOMS: atom_id res chain seq x y z
N VAL A 1 -12.82 15.50 1.33
CA VAL A 1 -13.50 15.20 0.04
C VAL A 1 -14.84 14.45 0.19
N THR A 2 -15.04 13.42 1.02
CA THR A 2 -16.42 12.86 1.27
C THR A 2 -16.83 12.72 2.73
N GLY A 3 -15.93 12.92 3.71
CA GLY A 3 -16.25 12.77 5.13
C GLY A 3 -16.52 11.32 5.58
N GLN A 4 -16.29 10.34 4.70
CA GLN A 4 -16.45 8.92 5.02
C GLN A 4 -15.11 8.32 5.46
N PRO A 5 -15.10 7.43 6.46
CA PRO A 5 -13.89 6.70 6.83
C PRO A 5 -13.45 5.79 5.68
N VAL A 6 -12.14 5.56 5.59
CA VAL A 6 -11.52 4.71 4.57
C VAL A 6 -10.66 3.64 5.23
N TRP A 7 -10.59 2.46 4.60
CA TRP A 7 -9.73 1.37 5.04
C TRP A 7 -8.30 1.59 4.52
N PHE A 8 -7.58 2.53 5.12
CA PHE A 8 -6.22 2.91 4.70
C PHE A 8 -5.17 2.27 5.61
N CYS A 9 -4.98 0.96 5.47
CA CYS A 9 -3.95 0.22 6.18
C CYS A 9 -3.55 -1.05 5.41
N ASN A 10 -2.46 -1.69 5.84
CA ASN A 10 -1.94 -2.89 5.18
C ASN A 10 -2.34 -4.20 5.89
N LEU A 11 -3.42 -4.22 6.69
CA LEU A 11 -3.88 -5.43 7.40
C LEU A 11 -4.03 -6.63 6.45
N HIS A 12 -4.77 -6.45 5.35
CA HIS A 12 -5.07 -7.53 4.40
C HIS A 12 -3.83 -8.04 3.64
N ASN A 13 -2.88 -7.15 3.33
CA ASN A 13 -1.67 -7.51 2.58
C ASN A 13 -0.62 -8.20 3.46
N HIS A 14 -0.40 -7.68 4.69
CA HIS A 14 0.64 -8.18 5.60
C HIS A 14 0.14 -9.23 6.60
N SER A 15 -1.14 -9.59 6.60
CA SER A 15 -1.63 -10.67 7.46
C SER A 15 -0.97 -12.00 7.11
N ARG A 16 -0.19 -12.53 8.06
CA ARG A 16 0.40 -13.86 7.93
C ARG A 16 -0.68 -14.94 7.83
N TYR A 17 -1.78 -14.77 8.56
CA TYR A 17 -2.92 -15.69 8.53
C TYR A 17 -3.45 -15.91 7.12
N LEU A 18 -3.64 -14.84 6.34
CA LEU A 18 -4.09 -14.93 4.94
C LEU A 18 -2.99 -15.48 4.04
N ARG A 19 -1.77 -14.95 4.19
CA ARG A 19 -0.65 -15.30 3.34
C ARG A 19 -0.32 -16.79 3.40
N ASP A 20 -0.25 -17.38 4.59
CA ASP A 20 0.05 -18.81 4.78
C ASP A 20 -1.04 -19.72 4.16
N ARG A 21 -2.18 -19.15 3.73
CA ARG A 21 -3.30 -19.83 3.06
C ARG A 21 -3.46 -19.44 1.58
N ARG A 22 -2.64 -18.54 1.05
CA ARG A 22 -2.64 -18.19 -0.39
C ARG A 22 -1.88 -19.27 -1.17
N PRO A 23 -2.27 -19.61 -2.40
CA PRO A 23 -1.58 -20.59 -3.25
C PRO A 23 -0.25 -20.06 -3.84
N CYS A 24 0.41 -19.11 -3.16
CA CYS A 24 1.58 -18.41 -3.67
C CYS A 24 2.84 -18.95 -2.99
N THR A 25 3.72 -19.57 -3.78
CA THR A 25 4.93 -20.27 -3.34
C THR A 25 6.20 -19.42 -3.40
N VAL A 26 6.10 -18.08 -3.47
CA VAL A 26 7.30 -17.23 -3.44
C VAL A 26 7.99 -17.35 -2.08
N PRO A 27 9.27 -17.76 -2.03
CA PRO A 27 9.98 -17.93 -0.76
C PRO A 27 10.23 -16.59 -0.08
N GLU A 28 9.77 -16.48 1.17
CA GLU A 28 10.41 -15.77 2.30
C GLU A 28 10.89 -14.32 2.13
N VAL A 29 10.33 -13.51 1.24
CA VAL A 29 10.56 -12.05 1.31
C VAL A 29 9.58 -11.44 2.32
N GLY A 30 10.09 -11.18 3.53
CA GLY A 30 9.40 -10.43 4.59
C GLY A 30 8.32 -11.23 5.33
N MET A 31 8.72 -11.99 6.35
CA MET A 31 7.82 -12.66 7.29
C MET A 31 7.21 -11.68 8.29
N THR A 32 6.61 -10.59 7.80
CA THR A 32 5.87 -9.65 8.64
C THR A 32 4.49 -10.22 8.96
N ASP A 33 4.02 -9.92 10.16
CA ASP A 33 2.64 -10.14 10.58
C ASP A 33 2.12 -8.82 11.16
N VAL A 34 0.81 -8.76 11.38
CA VAL A 34 0.05 -7.58 11.76
C VAL A 34 -0.62 -7.79 13.11
N TYR A 35 -0.51 -6.78 13.96
CA TYR A 35 -1.00 -6.79 15.34
C TYR A 35 -1.80 -5.51 15.58
N HIS A 36 -2.61 -5.51 16.64
CA HIS A 36 -3.15 -4.28 17.19
C HIS A 36 -2.01 -3.36 17.67
N GLY A 37 -2.32 -2.07 17.89
CA GLY A 37 -1.32 -1.08 18.32
C GLY A 37 -0.70 -1.39 19.70
N ASP A 38 -1.35 -2.23 20.49
CA ASP A 38 -0.89 -2.76 21.78
C ASP A 38 -0.15 -4.11 21.64
N LEU A 39 0.15 -4.55 20.42
CA LEU A 39 0.76 -5.83 20.07
C LEU A 39 -0.15 -7.06 20.30
N GLY A 40 -1.43 -6.85 20.59
CA GLY A 40 -2.43 -7.91 20.62
C GLY A 40 -2.59 -8.58 19.25
N ARG A 41 -2.81 -9.90 19.23
CA ARG A 41 -3.10 -10.61 17.99
C ARG A 41 -4.48 -10.22 17.47
N ILE A 42 -4.56 -9.96 16.16
CA ILE A 42 -5.84 -9.78 15.48
C ILE A 42 -6.47 -11.17 15.28
N SER A 43 -7.76 -11.30 15.56
CA SER A 43 -8.43 -12.60 15.51
C SER A 43 -8.46 -13.16 14.08
N PRO A 44 -8.33 -14.48 13.90
CA PRO A 44 -8.54 -15.13 12.60
C PRO A 44 -9.89 -14.80 11.97
N GLU A 45 -10.93 -14.67 12.77
CA GLU A 45 -12.30 -14.37 12.35
C GLU A 45 -12.38 -12.99 11.71
N ASP A 46 -11.80 -11.97 12.36
CA ASP A 46 -11.75 -10.60 11.81
C ASP A 46 -10.95 -10.55 10.51
N VAL A 47 -9.79 -11.21 10.48
CA VAL A 47 -8.93 -11.26 9.29
C VAL A 47 -9.66 -11.93 8.12
N LYS A 48 -10.40 -13.02 8.36
CA LYS A 48 -11.23 -13.66 7.33
C LYS A 48 -12.31 -12.73 6.84
N HIS A 49 -13.02 -12.06 7.74
CA HIS A 49 -14.10 -11.16 7.38
C HIS A 49 -13.59 -10.01 6.51
N VAL A 50 -12.46 -9.40 6.87
CA VAL A 50 -11.78 -8.38 6.05
C VAL A 50 -11.46 -8.94 4.66
N ASN A 51 -10.90 -10.15 4.58
CA ASN A 51 -10.62 -10.80 3.31
C ASN A 51 -11.89 -11.04 2.46
N GLU A 52 -12.96 -11.53 3.07
CA GLU A 52 -14.25 -11.75 2.40
C GLU A 52 -14.81 -10.45 1.82
N VAL A 53 -14.75 -9.35 2.59
CA VAL A 53 -15.20 -8.02 2.12
C VAL A 53 -14.31 -7.51 0.99
N CYS A 54 -12.98 -7.66 1.08
CA CYS A 54 -12.07 -7.29 0.01
C CYS A 54 -12.36 -8.06 -1.29
N GLU A 55 -12.48 -9.39 -1.21
CA GLU A 55 -12.75 -10.24 -2.39
C GLU A 55 -14.11 -9.93 -3.01
N LYS A 56 -15.15 -9.73 -2.18
CA LYS A 56 -16.50 -9.37 -2.65
C LYS A 56 -16.53 -8.06 -3.44
N ASN A 57 -15.69 -7.09 -3.08
CA ASN A 57 -15.64 -5.77 -3.72
C ASN A 57 -14.53 -5.63 -4.77
N THR A 58 -13.76 -6.69 -5.03
CA THR A 58 -12.65 -6.64 -5.99
C THR A 58 -13.17 -6.67 -7.42
N VAL A 59 -12.76 -5.67 -8.22
CA VAL A 59 -13.01 -5.63 -9.65
C VAL A 59 -11.74 -6.06 -10.40
N SER A 60 -11.84 -7.09 -11.24
CA SER A 60 -10.72 -7.53 -12.08
C SER A 60 -10.69 -6.75 -13.39
N LEU A 61 -9.59 -6.06 -13.66
CA LEU A 61 -9.37 -5.33 -14.91
C LEU A 61 -8.24 -5.97 -15.72
N MET A 62 -8.54 -6.37 -16.96
CA MET A 62 -7.56 -6.89 -17.91
C MET A 62 -7.10 -5.77 -18.84
N MET A 63 -6.09 -5.01 -18.39
CA MET A 63 -5.50 -3.92 -19.18
C MET A 63 -4.90 -4.44 -20.49
N LYS A 64 -5.16 -3.71 -21.57
CA LYS A 64 -4.55 -3.85 -22.90
C LYS A 64 -3.51 -2.75 -23.12
N GLU A 65 -2.73 -2.91 -24.18
CA GLU A 65 -1.80 -1.86 -24.62
C GLU A 65 -2.56 -0.56 -24.90
N GLY A 66 -2.05 0.56 -24.35
CA GLY A 66 -2.68 1.87 -24.44
C GLY A 66 -3.71 2.18 -23.35
N ASP A 67 -4.14 1.19 -22.55
CA ASP A 67 -5.07 1.45 -21.44
C ASP A 67 -4.38 2.26 -20.33
N VAL A 68 -5.12 3.22 -19.78
CA VAL A 68 -4.71 4.01 -18.61
C VAL A 68 -5.74 3.83 -17.51
N VAL A 69 -5.26 3.52 -16.30
CA VAL A 69 -6.10 3.39 -15.11
C VAL A 69 -5.72 4.48 -14.13
N LEU A 70 -6.68 5.35 -13.82
CA LEU A 70 -6.55 6.35 -12.77
C LEU A 70 -7.21 5.83 -11.49
N LEU A 71 -6.45 5.79 -10.39
CA LEU A 71 -6.93 5.34 -9.09
C LEU A 71 -6.84 6.47 -8.07
N ASP A 72 -7.92 6.70 -7.32
CA ASP A 72 -7.87 7.50 -6.11
C ASP A 72 -7.24 6.66 -4.99
N ASN A 73 -5.96 6.91 -4.72
CA ASN A 73 -5.17 6.13 -3.75
C ASN A 73 -5.76 6.17 -2.33
N TYR A 74 -6.54 7.20 -1.97
CA TYR A 74 -7.18 7.28 -0.67
C TYR A 74 -8.42 6.39 -0.54
N ARG A 75 -8.91 5.83 -1.65
CA ARG A 75 -10.18 5.06 -1.68
C ARG A 75 -10.05 3.66 -2.24
N VAL A 76 -8.95 3.36 -2.94
CA VAL A 76 -8.83 2.12 -3.69
C VAL A 76 -7.60 1.33 -3.22
N LEU A 77 -7.86 0.15 -2.67
CA LEU A 77 -6.85 -0.89 -2.59
C LEU A 77 -6.68 -1.51 -3.98
N HIS A 78 -5.44 -1.70 -4.40
CA HIS A 78 -5.12 -2.32 -5.67
C HIS A 78 -4.09 -3.43 -5.48
N GLY A 79 -4.11 -4.38 -6.42
CA GLY A 79 -3.22 -5.53 -6.41
C GLY A 79 -3.14 -6.15 -7.79
N ARG A 80 -2.45 -7.28 -7.88
CA ARG A 80 -2.23 -7.98 -9.15
C ARG A 80 -2.43 -9.47 -8.97
N LYS A 81 -3.21 -10.09 -9.87
CA LYS A 81 -3.31 -11.54 -9.96
C LYS A 81 -2.02 -12.15 -10.53
N THR A 82 -1.85 -13.45 -10.32
CA THR A 82 -0.77 -14.21 -10.97
C THR A 82 -0.95 -14.18 -12.49
N PHE A 83 0.17 -14.16 -13.22
CA PHE A 83 0.20 -14.14 -14.68
C PHE A 83 1.48 -14.85 -15.16
N LYS A 84 1.54 -15.18 -16.46
CA LYS A 84 2.70 -15.80 -17.11
C LYS A 84 3.23 -14.87 -18.19
N GLY A 85 4.54 -14.96 -18.46
CA GLY A 85 5.22 -14.13 -19.46
C GLY A 85 5.56 -12.73 -18.96
N GLU A 86 5.97 -11.88 -19.88
CA GLU A 86 6.34 -10.49 -19.58
C GLU A 86 5.10 -9.58 -19.62
N ARG A 87 5.08 -8.59 -18.72
CA ARG A 87 4.01 -7.59 -18.64
C ARG A 87 4.58 -6.28 -18.11
N ASN A 88 4.66 -5.26 -18.97
CA ASN A 88 5.22 -3.95 -18.65
C ASN A 88 4.11 -2.93 -18.38
N HIS A 89 4.22 -2.23 -17.25
CA HIS A 89 3.31 -1.15 -16.85
C HIS A 89 4.17 0.05 -16.44
N ALA A 90 3.79 1.25 -16.91
CA ALA A 90 4.30 2.49 -16.36
C ALA A 90 3.39 2.95 -15.21
N VAL A 91 3.97 3.60 -14.21
CA VAL A 91 3.24 4.18 -13.07
C VAL A 91 3.68 5.62 -12.87
N THR A 92 2.73 6.49 -12.53
CA THR A 92 3.01 7.86 -12.10
C THR A 92 2.12 8.20 -10.92
N TRP A 93 2.60 9.11 -10.07
CA TRP A 93 1.91 9.56 -8.87
C TRP A 93 1.52 11.02 -9.05
N PHE A 94 0.33 11.37 -8.57
CA PHE A 94 -0.19 12.72 -8.60
C PHE A 94 -0.30 13.23 -7.16
N GLU A 95 0.02 14.51 -6.97
CA GLU A 95 -0.36 15.21 -5.76
C GLU A 95 -1.89 15.38 -5.72
N SER A 96 -2.44 15.56 -4.52
CA SER A 96 -3.88 15.80 -4.35
C SER A 96 -4.29 17.06 -5.11
N CYS A 97 -5.18 16.91 -6.08
CA CYS A 97 -5.71 18.06 -6.81
C CYS A 97 -6.58 18.92 -5.87
N GLY A 98 -6.16 20.16 -5.61
CA GLY A 98 -7.01 21.19 -5.02
C GLY A 98 -6.76 21.53 -3.55
N GLU A 99 -5.78 20.92 -2.89
CA GLU A 99 -5.25 21.47 -1.64
C GLU A 99 -4.02 22.32 -1.96
N PRO A 100 -3.93 23.57 -1.47
CA PRO A 100 -2.68 24.32 -1.57
C PRO A 100 -1.59 23.48 -0.92
N LEU A 101 -0.42 23.41 -1.55
CA LEU A 101 0.78 22.94 -0.86
C LEU A 101 0.95 23.83 0.38
N GLU A 102 0.56 23.32 1.54
CA GLU A 102 1.19 23.69 2.80
C GLU A 102 2.66 23.31 2.61
N ARG A 103 3.42 24.23 1.99
CA ARG A 103 4.86 24.26 2.15
C ARG A 103 5.05 24.59 3.62
N GLU A 104 4.91 23.57 4.48
CA GLU A 104 5.50 23.65 5.80
C GLU A 104 6.90 24.19 5.57
N ARG A 105 7.20 25.35 6.16
CA ARG A 105 8.58 25.75 6.36
C ARG A 105 9.21 24.50 6.94
N ARG A 106 10.14 23.86 6.20
CA ARG A 106 11.00 22.80 6.75
C ARG A 106 11.72 23.44 7.93
N GLY A 107 11.07 23.50 9.09
CA GLY A 107 11.72 23.53 10.36
C GLY A 107 12.57 22.28 10.34
N GLU A 108 13.87 22.47 10.46
CA GLU A 108 14.87 21.42 10.49
C GLU A 108 14.33 20.29 11.38
N ARG A 109 13.94 19.17 10.77
CA ARG A 109 13.59 17.99 11.55
C ARG A 109 14.86 17.66 12.33
N PRO A 110 14.78 17.43 13.65
CA PRO A 110 15.97 17.24 14.49
C PRO A 110 16.96 16.21 13.94
N ASP A 111 16.47 15.26 13.14
CA ASP A 111 17.19 14.09 12.67
C ASP A 111 17.84 14.28 11.27
N ASP A 112 17.63 15.42 10.61
CA ASP A 112 18.18 15.69 9.27
C ASP A 112 19.66 16.14 9.27
N PHE A 113 20.28 16.33 10.45
CA PHE A 113 21.68 16.78 10.55
C PHE A 113 22.68 15.82 9.87
N MET A 114 22.58 14.52 10.14
CA MET A 114 23.49 13.52 9.58
C MET A 114 23.32 13.38 8.06
N ASN A 115 22.08 13.42 7.58
CA ASN A 115 21.78 13.38 6.15
C ASN A 115 22.32 14.62 5.41
N ASN A 116 22.24 15.80 6.04
CA ASN A 116 22.78 17.04 5.47
C ASN A 116 24.32 17.07 5.45
N LEU A 117 24.98 16.51 6.46
CA LEU A 117 26.45 16.45 6.52
C LEU A 117 27.03 15.51 5.45
N ILE A 118 26.41 14.33 5.29
CA ILE A 118 26.83 13.34 4.28
C ILE A 118 26.72 13.92 2.86
N ASN A 119 25.59 14.57 2.54
CA ASN A 119 25.39 15.16 1.22
C ASN A 119 26.32 16.35 0.92
N LYS A 120 26.80 17.07 1.94
CA LYS A 120 27.76 18.18 1.75
C LYS A 120 29.21 17.75 1.58
N THR A 121 29.55 16.52 1.97
CA THR A 121 30.94 16.04 1.95
C THR A 121 31.21 15.17 0.72
N LEU A 122 30.15 14.64 0.08
CA LEU A 122 30.22 13.77 -1.09
C LEU A 122 29.88 14.47 -2.41
N VAL A 123 29.68 15.80 -2.40
CA VAL A 123 29.57 16.67 -3.58
C VAL A 123 30.73 17.65 -3.59
#